data_AF-A0A2N1GVK9-F1
#
_entry.id   AF-A0A2N1GVK9-F1
#
_cell.length_a   1.000
_cell.length_b   1.000
_cell.length_c   1.000
_cell.angle_alpha   90.00
_cell.angle_beta   90.00
_cell.angle_gamma   90.00
#
_symmetry.space_group_name_H-M   'P 1'
#
loop_
_entity.id
_entity.type
_entity.pdbx_description
1 polymer ?
#
loop_
_entity_poly.entity_id
_entity_poly.type
_entity_poly.pdbx_seq_one_letter_code
_entity_poly.pdbx_strand_id
1 'polypeptide(L)'
;MNPNIPSIDQLKELALPAPVSYAPQTWGWWLLLAVLILAALLLGLRRYWQWRRDRYRREALARLAQLRGRSDDLNALRELPELLKRVALSMPTRSRRWNVFPVGASLLAKTSAHAIPRSTDTALSPAGSLPEGPAALGKDGWQEFLQRHCKNRMPADFSNQLAQLAYAPDPVLRALPAAQRQMLFDSCQYWVEHHHVAA
;
A
#
# COMPACT_ATOMS: atom_id res chain seq x y z
N MET A 1 72.75 -65.98 18.12
CA MET A 1 72.15 -64.69 17.75
C MET A 1 71.22 -64.93 16.58
N ASN A 2 69.95 -65.22 16.85
CA ASN A 2 68.95 -65.52 15.81
C ASN A 2 68.11 -64.24 15.63
N PRO A 3 68.09 -63.60 14.45
CA PRO A 3 67.35 -62.36 14.26
C PRO A 3 65.87 -62.70 14.13
N ASN A 4 65.14 -62.66 15.24
CA ASN A 4 63.70 -62.81 15.25
C ASN A 4 63.07 -61.46 14.88
N ILE A 5 63.13 -61.12 13.58
CA ILE A 5 62.46 -59.95 13.04
C ILE A 5 61.10 -60.43 12.53
N PRO A 6 59.98 -60.14 13.22
CA PRO A 6 58.67 -60.57 12.79
C PRO A 6 58.33 -59.95 11.42
N SER A 7 57.90 -60.79 10.49
CA SER A 7 57.62 -60.45 9.10
C SER A 7 56.40 -59.53 8.96
N ILE A 8 56.54 -58.52 8.09
CA ILE A 8 55.57 -57.45 7.84
C ILE A 8 54.27 -57.97 7.18
N ASP A 9 54.28 -59.21 6.68
CA ASP A 9 53.09 -59.93 6.18
C ASP A 9 51.99 -60.14 7.24
N GLN A 10 52.29 -59.90 8.53
CA GLN A 10 51.29 -59.86 9.60
C GLN A 10 50.45 -58.57 9.63
N LEU A 11 50.82 -57.53 8.87
CA LEU A 11 50.01 -56.32 8.70
C LEU A 11 48.86 -56.59 7.74
N LYS A 12 47.78 -57.15 8.29
CA LYS A 12 46.51 -57.32 7.59
C LYS A 12 45.88 -55.94 7.37
N GLU A 13 45.91 -55.44 6.13
CA GLU A 13 45.23 -54.19 5.76
C GLU A 13 43.73 -54.28 6.11
N LEU A 14 43.29 -53.40 7.01
CA LEU A 14 41.88 -53.24 7.33
C LEU A 14 41.20 -52.60 6.11
N ALA A 15 40.32 -53.35 5.44
CA ALA A 15 39.49 -52.81 4.37
C ALA A 15 38.78 -51.54 4.87
N LEU A 16 38.91 -50.44 4.12
CA LEU A 16 38.30 -49.16 4.49
C LEU A 16 36.80 -49.37 4.74
N PRO A 17 36.23 -48.83 5.83
CA PRO A 17 34.79 -48.90 6.04
C PRO A 17 34.10 -48.21 4.87
N ALA A 18 33.01 -48.82 4.37
CA ALA A 18 32.18 -48.19 3.35
C ALA A 18 31.86 -46.75 3.78
N PRO A 19 31.98 -45.76 2.88
CA PRO A 19 31.86 -44.35 3.24
C PRO A 19 30.53 -44.12 3.96
N VAL A 20 30.62 -43.76 5.24
CA VAL A 20 29.46 -43.39 6.04
C VAL A 20 28.82 -42.17 5.41
N SER A 21 27.56 -42.31 5.02
CA SER A 21 26.81 -41.22 4.42
C SER A 21 26.60 -40.14 5.48
N TYR A 22 27.36 -39.05 5.38
CA TYR A 22 27.28 -37.90 6.29
C TYR A 22 26.01 -37.05 6.12
N ALA A 23 25.07 -37.48 5.27
CA ALA A 23 23.80 -36.80 5.11
C ALA A 23 22.80 -37.38 6.12
N PRO A 24 22.49 -36.70 7.25
CA PRO A 24 21.38 -37.09 8.08
C PRO A 24 20.10 -36.83 7.27
N GLN A 25 19.54 -37.88 6.67
CA GLN A 25 18.26 -37.86 5.98
C GLN A 25 17.13 -37.76 7.01
N THR A 26 17.09 -36.62 7.70
CA THR A 26 16.08 -36.29 8.69
C THR A 26 14.91 -35.61 7.99
N TRP A 27 13.70 -35.82 8.52
CA TRP A 27 12.50 -35.13 8.04
C TRP A 27 12.58 -33.60 8.17
N GLY A 28 13.61 -33.09 8.85
CA GLY A 28 13.90 -31.66 8.99
C GLY A 28 14.10 -30.93 7.66
N TRP A 29 14.69 -31.56 6.64
CA TRP A 29 14.83 -30.92 5.32
C TRP A 29 13.50 -30.72 4.61
N TRP A 30 12.58 -31.68 4.74
CA TRP A 30 11.22 -31.55 4.21
C TRP A 30 10.44 -30.47 4.94
N LEU A 31 10.61 -30.36 6.27
CA LEU A 31 10.01 -29.29 7.05
C LEU A 31 10.57 -27.91 6.66
N LEU A 32 11.90 -27.79 6.48
CA LEU A 32 12.53 -26.57 5.97
C LEU A 32 12.03 -26.20 4.58
N LEU A 33 11.93 -27.16 3.67
CA LEU A 33 11.42 -26.97 2.31
C LEU A 33 9.95 -26.52 2.35
N ALA A 34 9.12 -27.14 3.17
CA ALA A 34 7.72 -26.75 3.34
C ALA A 34 7.58 -25.32 3.89
N VAL A 35 8.39 -24.94 4.88
CA VAL A 35 8.43 -23.57 5.42
C VAL A 35 8.89 -22.57 4.35
N LEU A 36 9.92 -22.91 3.56
CA LEU A 36 10.44 -22.05 2.49
C LEU A 36 9.39 -21.84 1.39
N ILE A 37 8.71 -22.92 0.97
CA ILE A 37 7.60 -22.84 0.00
C ILE A 37 6.47 -21.97 0.56
N LEU A 38 6.06 -22.19 1.81
CA LEU A 38 5.00 -21.41 2.45
C LEU A 38 5.38 -19.93 2.53
N ALA A 39 6.61 -19.61 2.92
CA ALA A 39 7.11 -18.25 2.96
C ALA A 39 7.12 -17.60 1.56
N ALA A 40 7.61 -18.33 0.55
CA ALA A 40 7.58 -17.87 -0.84
C ALA A 40 6.15 -17.62 -1.33
N LEU A 41 5.21 -18.50 -0.98
CA LEU A 41 3.80 -18.36 -1.34
C LEU A 41 3.18 -17.13 -0.67
N LEU A 42 3.41 -16.94 0.64
CA LEU A 42 2.92 -15.78 1.38
C LEU A 42 3.48 -14.47 0.85
N LEU A 43 4.78 -14.43 0.53
CA LEU A 43 5.43 -13.28 -0.09
C LEU A 43 4.87 -13.02 -1.50
N GLY A 44 4.69 -14.08 -2.29
CA GLY A 44 4.11 -14.03 -3.63
C GLY A 44 2.68 -13.50 -3.62
N LEU A 45 1.83 -14.01 -2.72
CA LEU A 45 0.47 -13.50 -2.53
C LEU A 45 0.48 -12.05 -2.07
N ARG A 46 1.29 -11.68 -1.07
CA ARG A 46 1.39 -10.28 -0.63
C ARG A 46 1.81 -9.35 -1.76
N ARG A 47 2.82 -9.73 -2.53
CA ARG A 47 3.31 -8.98 -3.69
C ARG A 47 2.26 -8.89 -4.79
N TYR A 48 1.53 -9.97 -5.06
CA TYR A 48 0.45 -10.01 -6.04
C TYR A 48 -0.72 -9.12 -5.62
N TRP A 49 -1.09 -9.14 -4.34
CA TRP A 49 -2.16 -8.29 -3.82
C TRP A 49 -1.77 -6.81 -3.86
N GLN A 50 -0.52 -6.47 -3.54
CA GLN A 50 0.03 -5.13 -3.75
C GLN A 50 -0.02 -4.74 -5.24
N TRP A 51 0.41 -5.64 -6.13
CA TRP A 51 0.39 -5.41 -7.58
C TRP A 51 -1.03 -5.25 -8.14
N ARG A 52 -2.00 -6.01 -7.62
CA ARG A 52 -3.41 -5.92 -8.02
C ARG A 52 -4.02 -4.60 -7.56
N ARG A 53 -3.63 -4.10 -6.39
CA ARG A 53 -3.95 -2.73 -5.97
C ARG A 53 -3.34 -1.74 -6.96
N ASP A 54 -2.06 -1.85 -7.31
CA ASP A 54 -1.42 -0.93 -8.26
C ASP A 54 -2.00 -0.89 -9.69
N ARG A 55 -2.94 -1.77 -10.06
CA ARG A 55 -3.61 -1.71 -11.38
C ARG A 55 -4.42 -0.43 -11.58
N TYR A 56 -5.15 0.06 -10.57
CA TYR A 56 -5.91 1.32 -10.72
C TYR A 56 -4.97 2.49 -11.03
N ARG A 57 -3.78 2.50 -10.42
CA ARG A 57 -2.76 3.52 -10.64
C ARG A 57 -2.22 3.46 -12.07
N ARG A 58 -1.96 2.27 -12.59
CA ARG A 58 -1.50 2.09 -13.98
C ARG A 58 -2.55 2.55 -14.99
N GLU A 59 -3.81 2.22 -14.76
CA GLU A 59 -4.92 2.67 -15.61
C GLU A 59 -5.10 4.19 -15.56
N ALA A 60 -5.00 4.79 -14.37
CA ALA A 60 -5.03 6.23 -14.20
C ALA A 60 -3.87 6.92 -14.93
N LEU A 61 -2.65 6.41 -14.82
CA LEU A 61 -1.48 6.95 -15.52
C LEU A 61 -1.58 6.79 -17.04
N ALA A 62 -2.10 5.65 -17.52
CA ALA A 62 -2.33 5.43 -18.94
C ALA A 62 -3.36 6.41 -19.51
N ARG A 63 -4.46 6.64 -18.77
CA ARG A 63 -5.48 7.64 -19.14
C ARG A 63 -4.94 9.07 -19.09
N LEU A 64 -4.12 9.40 -18.09
CA LEU A 64 -3.47 10.71 -17.99
C LEU A 64 -2.51 10.93 -19.17
N ALA A 65 -1.72 9.92 -19.56
CA ALA A 65 -0.87 9.98 -20.74
C ALA A 65 -1.67 10.18 -22.03
N GLN A 66 -2.83 9.53 -22.16
CA GLN A 66 -3.74 9.73 -23.30
C GLN A 66 -4.28 11.17 -23.36
N LEU A 67 -4.69 11.73 -22.21
CA LEU A 67 -5.14 13.12 -22.11
C LEU A 67 -4.03 14.12 -22.40
N ARG A 68 -2.79 13.82 -21.98
CA ARG A 68 -1.61 14.65 -22.25
C ARG A 68 -1.33 14.78 -23.76
N GLY A 69 -1.53 13.68 -24.51
CA GLY A 69 -1.43 13.68 -25.97
C GLY A 69 -2.48 14.56 -26.67
N ARG A 70 -3.58 14.90 -25.99
CA ARG A 70 -4.63 15.83 -26.45
C ARG A 70 -4.69 17.09 -25.59
N SER A 71 -3.57 17.54 -25.05
CA SER A 71 -3.52 18.69 -24.14
C SER A 71 -4.01 20.01 -24.76
N ASP A 72 -4.08 20.09 -26.10
CA ASP A 72 -4.69 21.19 -26.86
C ASP A 72 -6.22 21.14 -26.94
N ASP A 73 -6.84 20.01 -26.63
CA ASP A 73 -8.29 19.91 -26.52
C ASP A 73 -8.75 20.46 -25.16
N LEU A 74 -9.65 21.43 -25.18
CA LEU A 74 -10.29 21.98 -23.97
C LEU A 74 -10.96 20.91 -23.13
N ASN A 75 -11.52 19.89 -23.79
CA ASN A 75 -12.16 18.79 -23.11
C ASN A 75 -11.16 17.94 -22.31
N ALA A 76 -9.93 17.76 -22.80
CA ALA A 76 -8.90 17.04 -22.06
C ALA A 76 -8.49 17.77 -20.76
N LEU A 77 -8.46 19.11 -20.81
CA LEU A 77 -8.21 19.95 -19.62
C LEU A 77 -9.34 19.85 -18.59
N ARG A 78 -10.59 19.70 -19.03
CA ARG A 78 -11.77 19.53 -18.16
C ARG A 78 -11.88 18.14 -17.55
N GLU A 79 -11.43 17.11 -18.28
CA GLU A 79 -11.45 15.73 -17.80
C GLU A 79 -10.35 15.43 -16.77
N LEU A 80 -9.29 16.23 -16.74
CA LEU A 80 -8.15 16.05 -15.85
C LEU A 80 -8.53 16.13 -14.35
N PRO A 81 -9.27 17.16 -13.86
CA PRO A 81 -9.76 17.20 -12.49
C PRO A 81 -10.71 16.05 -12.13
N GLU A 82 -11.57 15.65 -13.07
CA GLU A 82 -12.52 14.54 -12.88
C GLU A 82 -11.80 13.20 -12.76
N LEU A 83 -10.76 12.97 -13.56
CA LEU A 83 -9.90 11.80 -13.44
C LEU A 83 -9.20 11.76 -12.08
N LEU A 84 -8.63 12.89 -11.64
CA LEU A 84 -7.99 12.97 -10.33
C LEU A 84 -8.96 12.67 -9.18
N LYS A 85 -10.18 13.21 -9.23
CA LYS A 85 -11.24 12.91 -8.25
C LYS A 85 -11.62 11.42 -8.27
N ARG A 86 -11.78 10.81 -9.45
CA ARG A 86 -12.05 9.36 -9.56
C ARG A 86 -10.91 8.53 -8.99
N VAL A 87 -9.67 8.90 -9.26
CA VAL A 87 -8.49 8.25 -8.66
C VAL A 87 -8.58 8.37 -7.14
N ALA A 88 -8.85 9.56 -6.61
CA ALA A 88 -8.95 9.79 -5.19
C ALA A 88 -10.08 9.00 -4.51
N LEU A 89 -11.24 8.88 -5.17
CA LEU A 89 -12.36 8.05 -4.71
C LEU A 89 -12.04 6.56 -4.77
N SER A 90 -11.24 6.12 -5.74
CA SER A 90 -10.83 4.72 -5.87
C SER A 90 -9.75 4.31 -4.88
N MET A 91 -9.13 5.29 -4.20
CA MET A 91 -8.19 5.00 -3.12
C MET A 91 -8.96 4.39 -1.95
N PRO A 92 -8.45 3.31 -1.34
CA PRO A 92 -8.94 2.88 -0.04
C PRO A 92 -8.53 3.96 0.97
N THR A 93 -9.40 4.95 1.19
CA THR A 93 -9.25 5.86 2.32
C THR A 93 -9.29 4.98 3.55
N ARG A 94 -8.27 5.12 4.40
CA ARG A 94 -8.16 4.36 5.63
C ARG A 94 -9.35 4.73 6.51
N SER A 95 -10.49 4.08 6.32
CA SER A 95 -11.43 3.91 7.42
C SER A 95 -10.60 3.20 8.48
N ARG A 96 -10.32 3.95 9.54
CA ARG A 96 -9.44 3.57 10.65
C ARG A 96 -10.16 2.52 11.47
N ARG A 97 -10.42 1.35 10.88
CA ARG A 97 -11.09 0.22 11.51
C ARG A 97 -10.73 -1.10 10.84
N TRP A 98 -9.45 -1.33 10.61
CA TRP A 98 -8.94 -2.69 10.81
C TRP A 98 -8.80 -2.85 12.32
N ASN A 99 -9.93 -2.99 13.01
CA ASN A 99 -9.93 -3.66 14.30
C ASN A 99 -9.49 -5.09 13.96
N VAL A 100 -8.18 -5.32 13.98
CA VAL A 100 -7.67 -6.63 14.33
C VAL A 100 -8.23 -6.83 15.72
N PHE A 101 -9.36 -7.52 15.82
CA PHE A 101 -9.81 -8.06 17.08
C PHE A 101 -8.59 -8.77 17.68
N PRO A 102 -8.06 -8.37 18.85
CA PRO A 102 -7.20 -9.27 19.58
C PRO A 102 -8.09 -10.44 19.98
N VAL A 103 -8.09 -11.49 19.17
CA VAL A 103 -8.52 -12.81 19.59
C VAL A 103 -7.66 -13.14 20.81
N GLY A 104 -8.23 -13.03 22.02
CA GLY A 104 -7.56 -13.47 23.24
C GLY A 104 -7.66 -12.60 24.49
N ALA A 105 -8.68 -11.76 24.67
CA ALA A 105 -8.99 -11.19 26.00
C ALA A 105 -10.49 -11.23 26.32
N SER A 106 -11.12 -12.36 26.01
CA SER A 106 -12.25 -12.82 26.82
C SER A 106 -11.64 -13.34 28.10
N LEU A 107 -11.75 -12.61 29.21
CA LEU A 107 -11.96 -13.15 30.56
C LEU A 107 -12.09 -12.00 31.57
N LEU A 108 -13.25 -11.98 32.24
CA LEU A 108 -13.53 -11.35 33.53
C LEU A 108 -13.59 -9.81 33.60
N ALA A 109 -14.79 -9.27 33.37
CA ALA A 109 -15.29 -8.18 34.20
C ALA A 109 -16.74 -8.48 34.60
N LYS A 110 -16.83 -8.97 35.83
CA LYS A 110 -17.98 -9.26 36.66
C LYS A 110 -19.10 -8.24 36.46
N THR A 111 -20.29 -8.73 36.14
CA THR A 111 -21.53 -7.97 36.26
C THR A 111 -21.76 -7.64 37.74
N SER A 112 -21.69 -6.38 38.10
CA SER A 112 -22.33 -5.87 39.30
C SER A 112 -23.24 -4.72 38.89
N ALA A 113 -24.54 -5.00 39.01
CA ALA A 113 -25.62 -4.06 38.84
C ALA A 113 -25.45 -2.86 39.78
N HIS A 114 -25.64 -1.63 39.27
CA HIS A 114 -26.14 -0.56 40.11
C HIS A 114 -26.89 0.52 39.32
N ALA A 115 -28.17 0.63 39.68
CA ALA A 115 -29.12 1.73 39.66
C ALA A 115 -28.88 2.99 38.81
N ILE A 116 -29.91 3.32 38.02
CA ILE A 116 -30.26 4.66 37.54
C ILE A 116 -30.75 5.50 38.74
N PRO A 117 -30.39 6.80 38.81
CA PRO A 117 -31.42 7.81 38.65
C PRO A 117 -31.06 8.91 37.64
N ARG A 118 -32.13 9.36 37.02
CA ARG A 118 -32.31 10.43 36.03
C ARG A 118 -31.83 11.79 36.59
N SER A 119 -31.05 12.55 35.83
CA SER A 119 -31.10 14.01 35.86
C SER A 119 -30.48 14.63 34.61
N THR A 120 -31.00 15.80 34.29
CA THR A 120 -31.00 16.50 33.01
C THR A 120 -29.72 17.27 32.68
N ASP A 121 -29.60 17.53 31.38
CA ASP A 121 -29.01 18.71 30.74
C ASP A 121 -27.50 18.83 30.45
N THR A 122 -27.29 19.20 29.17
CA THR A 122 -26.22 20.04 28.62
C THR A 122 -24.86 19.41 28.28
N ALA A 123 -24.67 19.37 26.95
CA ALA A 123 -23.44 19.58 26.19
C ALA A 123 -22.22 18.70 26.47
N LEU A 124 -22.00 17.74 25.56
CA LEU A 124 -20.83 17.66 24.68
C LEU A 124 -20.93 16.31 23.98
N SER A 125 -21.67 16.28 22.87
CA SER A 125 -21.59 15.17 21.93
C SER A 125 -20.15 15.09 21.42
N PRO A 126 -19.41 13.98 21.64
CA PRO A 126 -18.31 13.65 20.76
C PRO A 126 -18.99 13.14 19.49
N ALA A 127 -19.30 14.05 18.57
CA ALA A 127 -19.70 13.70 17.22
C ALA A 127 -18.55 12.90 16.61
N GLY A 128 -18.68 11.58 16.68
CA GLY A 128 -17.76 10.65 16.08
C GLY A 128 -17.68 10.94 14.58
N SER A 129 -16.55 11.51 14.18
CA SER A 129 -15.83 11.23 12.95
C SER A 129 -16.67 10.51 11.88
N LEU A 130 -17.52 11.27 11.18
CA LEU A 130 -17.99 10.87 9.87
C LEU A 130 -16.76 10.64 8.97
N PRO A 131 -16.71 9.55 8.20
CA PRO A 131 -15.59 9.30 7.30
C PRO A 131 -15.55 10.42 6.27
N GLU A 132 -14.53 11.27 6.35
CA GLU A 132 -14.21 12.30 5.36
C GLU A 132 -13.87 11.62 4.03
N GLY A 133 -14.91 11.24 3.29
CA GLY A 133 -14.77 10.88 1.89
C GLY A 133 -14.46 12.14 1.09
N PRO A 134 -13.68 12.04 0.00
CA PRO A 134 -13.32 13.20 -0.82
C PRO A 134 -14.53 13.92 -1.45
N ALA A 135 -15.71 13.30 -1.44
CA ALA A 135 -16.96 13.87 -1.92
C ALA A 135 -17.61 14.89 -0.96
N ALA A 136 -17.23 14.92 0.33
CA ALA A 136 -17.78 15.84 1.33
C ALA A 136 -16.85 17.03 1.64
N LEU A 137 -15.64 17.04 1.08
CA LEU A 137 -14.64 18.07 1.35
C LEU A 137 -14.93 19.32 0.48
N GLY A 138 -15.15 20.46 1.13
CA GLY A 138 -15.13 21.77 0.46
C GLY A 138 -13.75 22.09 -0.15
N LYS A 139 -13.62 23.24 -0.82
CA LYS A 139 -12.40 23.65 -1.55
C LYS A 139 -11.11 23.55 -0.71
N ASP A 140 -11.19 23.93 0.57
CA ASP A 140 -10.06 23.94 1.51
C ASP A 140 -9.73 22.54 2.02
N GLY A 141 -10.76 21.73 2.31
CA GLY A 141 -10.59 20.32 2.71
C GLY A 141 -9.98 19.45 1.61
N TRP A 142 -10.25 19.78 0.34
CA TRP A 142 -9.66 19.06 -0.80
C TRP A 142 -8.14 19.27 -0.92
N GLN A 143 -7.65 20.49 -0.69
CA GLN A 143 -6.21 20.77 -0.70
C GLN A 143 -5.49 20.01 0.44
N GLU A 144 -6.06 20.01 1.65
CA GLU A 144 -5.51 19.26 2.78
C GLU A 144 -5.48 17.75 2.51
N PHE A 145 -6.54 17.21 1.89
CA PHE A 145 -6.59 15.82 1.50
C PHE A 145 -5.47 15.46 0.52
N LEU A 146 -5.29 16.23 -0.55
CA LEU A 146 -4.23 15.99 -1.53
C LEU A 146 -2.84 16.04 -0.89
N GLN A 147 -2.61 17.00 0.01
CA GLN A 147 -1.36 17.14 0.76
C GLN A 147 -1.14 16.01 1.77
N ARG A 148 -2.19 15.51 2.43
CA ARG A 148 -2.11 14.39 3.39
C ARG A 148 -1.73 13.08 2.71
N HIS A 149 -2.11 12.92 1.44
CA HIS A 149 -1.82 11.74 0.64
C HIS A 149 -0.50 11.80 -0.15
N CYS A 150 0.19 12.96 -0.17
CA CYS A 150 1.48 13.15 -0.83
C CYS A 150 2.59 13.50 0.18
N LYS A 151 3.77 12.86 0.06
CA LYS A 151 4.91 13.14 0.95
C LYS A 151 5.55 14.52 0.71
N ASN A 152 5.48 15.02 -0.52
CA ASN A 152 6.06 16.31 -0.88
C ASN A 152 5.02 17.43 -0.81
N ARG A 153 5.47 18.66 -0.49
CA ARG A 153 4.63 19.86 -0.50
C ARG A 153 4.09 20.08 -1.90
N MET A 154 2.76 20.04 -2.05
CA MET A 154 2.09 20.47 -3.28
C MET A 154 1.96 21.99 -3.31
N PRO A 155 1.83 22.61 -4.50
CA PRO A 155 1.48 24.02 -4.61
C PRO A 155 0.20 24.33 -3.85
N ALA A 156 0.19 25.42 -3.07
CA ALA A 156 -0.95 25.80 -2.22
C ALA A 156 -2.24 26.03 -3.03
N ASP A 157 -2.12 26.52 -4.27
CA ASP A 157 -3.25 26.84 -5.15
C ASP A 157 -3.68 25.69 -6.06
N PHE A 158 -3.11 24.49 -5.90
CA PHE A 158 -3.35 23.37 -6.82
C PHE A 158 -4.84 22.95 -6.88
N SER A 159 -5.52 22.86 -5.73
CA SER A 159 -6.97 22.63 -5.64
C SER A 159 -7.77 23.69 -6.43
N ASN A 160 -7.39 24.96 -6.28
CA ASN A 160 -8.05 26.07 -6.97
C ASN A 160 -7.81 26.02 -8.49
N GLN A 161 -6.60 25.68 -8.93
CA GLN A 161 -6.27 25.51 -10.35
C GLN A 161 -7.08 24.36 -10.98
N LEU A 162 -7.25 23.24 -10.28
CA LEU A 162 -8.10 22.14 -10.73
C LEU A 162 -9.58 22.52 -10.81
N ALA A 163 -10.08 23.28 -9.83
CA ALA A 163 -11.45 23.78 -9.85
C ALA A 163 -11.68 24.76 -11.01
N GLN A 164 -10.70 25.62 -11.31
CA GLN A 164 -10.72 26.49 -12.48
C GLN A 164 -10.76 25.66 -13.77
N LEU A 165 -9.95 24.61 -13.91
CA LEU A 165 -10.01 23.74 -15.10
C LEU A 165 -11.39 23.09 -15.29
N ALA A 166 -12.07 22.70 -14.21
CA ALA A 166 -13.38 22.04 -14.27
C ALA A 166 -14.53 23.01 -14.62
N TYR A 167 -14.49 24.24 -14.08
CA TYR A 167 -15.63 25.17 -14.16
C TYR A 167 -15.36 26.46 -14.95
N ALA A 168 -14.14 26.71 -15.41
CA ALA A 168 -13.83 27.93 -16.15
C ALA A 168 -14.48 27.94 -17.55
N PRO A 169 -14.87 29.12 -18.02
CA PRO A 169 -15.41 29.30 -19.36
C PRO A 169 -14.32 29.05 -20.43
N ASP A 170 -14.73 28.49 -21.58
CA ASP A 170 -13.88 28.14 -22.73
C ASP A 170 -12.83 29.22 -23.11
N PRO A 171 -13.15 30.53 -23.18
CA PRO A 171 -12.16 31.55 -23.52
C PRO A 171 -10.99 31.63 -22.54
N VAL A 172 -11.24 31.43 -21.24
CA VAL A 172 -10.19 31.43 -20.21
C VAL A 172 -9.29 30.21 -20.38
N LEU A 173 -9.87 29.05 -20.69
CA LEU A 173 -9.11 27.82 -20.92
C LEU A 173 -8.25 27.89 -22.19
N ARG A 174 -8.73 28.55 -23.25
CA ARG A 174 -7.93 28.78 -24.48
C ARG A 174 -6.77 29.75 -24.27
N ALA A 175 -6.93 30.72 -23.37
CA ALA A 175 -5.89 31.69 -23.07
C ALA A 175 -4.75 31.12 -22.19
N LEU A 176 -4.89 29.88 -21.68
CA LEU A 176 -3.88 29.26 -20.83
C LEU A 176 -2.60 28.93 -21.63
N PRO A 177 -1.42 29.43 -21.20
CA PRO A 177 -0.15 29.09 -21.83
C PRO A 177 0.09 27.58 -21.86
N ALA A 178 0.66 27.08 -22.95
CA ALA A 178 0.98 25.65 -23.09
C ALA A 178 1.88 25.13 -21.96
N ALA A 179 2.85 25.95 -21.50
CA ALA A 179 3.71 25.62 -20.38
C ALA A 179 2.91 25.39 -19.07
N GLN A 180 1.94 26.25 -18.79
CA GLN A 180 1.10 26.13 -17.59
C GLN A 180 0.20 24.89 -17.66
N ARG A 181 -0.35 24.59 -18.84
CA ARG A 181 -1.09 23.34 -19.07
C ARG A 181 -0.22 22.12 -18.75
N GLN A 182 1.00 22.06 -19.28
CA GLN A 182 1.93 20.94 -19.02
C GLN A 182 2.31 20.84 -17.54
N MET A 183 2.58 21.96 -16.85
CA MET A 183 2.85 21.95 -15.41
C MET A 183 1.70 21.37 -14.57
N LEU A 184 0.45 21.62 -14.98
CA LEU A 184 -0.73 21.03 -14.32
C LEU A 184 -0.81 19.52 -14.56
N PHE A 185 -0.54 19.06 -15.78
CA PHE A 185 -0.43 17.62 -16.08
C PHE A 185 0.69 16.95 -15.27
N ASP A 186 1.87 17.57 -15.19
CA ASP A 186 3.01 17.05 -14.44
C ASP A 186 2.70 16.99 -12.94
N SER A 187 2.05 18.02 -12.39
CA SER A 187 1.63 18.03 -10.98
C SER A 187 0.60 16.94 -10.67
N CYS A 188 -0.34 16.69 -11.59
CA CYS A 188 -1.31 15.61 -11.47
C CYS A 188 -0.64 14.23 -11.57
N GLN A 189 0.23 14.04 -12.56
CA GLN A 189 0.98 12.81 -12.74
C GLN A 189 1.84 12.52 -11.51
N TYR A 190 2.56 13.53 -11.02
CA TYR A 190 3.38 13.43 -9.83
C TYR A 190 2.57 12.98 -8.62
N TRP A 191 1.37 13.54 -8.42
CA TRP A 191 0.48 13.11 -7.35
C TRP A 191 -0.01 11.67 -7.55
N VAL A 192 -0.47 11.30 -8.75
CA VAL A 192 -0.88 9.91 -9.06
C VAL A 192 0.30 8.93 -8.90
N GLU A 193 1.55 9.38 -9.05
CA GLU A 193 2.73 8.55 -8.81
C GLU A 193 3.18 8.48 -7.35
N HIS A 194 3.00 9.56 -6.58
CA HIS A 194 3.54 9.64 -5.22
C HIS A 194 2.45 9.56 -4.14
N HIS A 195 1.17 9.42 -4.54
CA HIS A 195 0.09 9.17 -3.59
C HIS A 195 0.32 7.83 -2.91
N HIS A 196 0.45 7.87 -1.59
CA HIS A 196 0.62 6.66 -0.80
C HIS A 196 -0.73 5.97 -0.63
N VAL A 197 -0.93 4.87 -1.34
CA VAL A 197 -1.95 3.89 -0.95
C VAL A 197 -1.32 3.01 0.12
N ALA A 198 -1.94 3.02 1.31
CA ALA A 198 -1.39 2.36 2.49
C ALA A 198 -1.02 0.90 2.16
N ALA A 199 0.27 0.57 2.34
CA ALA A 199 0.81 -0.78 2.19
C ALA A 199 0.40 -1.66 3.38
#